data_AF-A0A933QDC8-F1
#
_entry.id   AF-A0A933QDC8-F1
#
_cell.length_a   1.000
_cell.length_b   1.000
_cell.length_c   1.000
_cell.angle_alpha   90.00
_cell.angle_beta   90.00
_cell.angle_gamma   90.00
#
_symmetry.space_group_name_H-M   'P 1'
#
loop_
_entity.id
_entity.type
_entity.pdbx_description
1 polymer ?
#
loop_
_entity_poly.entity_id
_entity_poly.type
_entity_poly.pdbx_seq_one_letter_code
_entity_poly.pdbx_strand_id
1 'polypeptide(L)'
;MNRPRQPSMAALIEILKTQDDTPRTLDWREFEDHVRQVYQTLLDQKGEKILVARDVTIRGKGGQDHQIDVYYEFELTGLRYQVAIECKNMQRPVEKERVMAFWAKVHDCPGVRGCMVAANGYQSGARQFAEDNGIKALTLAELPSISKLLGISLEMAVVPSEATIGQPFWTIFELETAAPAGHSQDGDMFGVLFLSKRQAQAYLEMQSFGPGWAVRGLSQENLRNYILIVDSMAGRFLLVQIANHGGGNPSVAIQEVPREVLISEYYLGDAPIPAEPMVMPSIAKHRSNRN
;
A
#
# COMPACT_ATOMS: atom_id res chain seq x y z
N MET A 1 2.86 11.30 -35.84
CA MET A 1 2.93 9.85 -35.52
C MET A 1 2.74 9.70 -34.02
N ASN A 2 1.61 9.14 -33.58
CA ASN A 2 1.37 8.85 -32.16
C ASN A 2 2.35 7.74 -31.74
N ARG A 3 3.28 8.07 -30.84
CA ARG A 3 4.04 7.05 -30.11
C ARG A 3 3.02 6.19 -29.34
N PRO A 4 3.10 4.85 -29.39
CA PRO A 4 2.32 4.03 -28.47
C PRO A 4 2.67 4.48 -27.04
N ARG A 5 1.65 4.86 -26.24
CA ARG A 5 1.84 5.17 -24.82
C ARG A 5 2.47 3.92 -24.18
N GLN A 6 3.75 4.02 -23.83
CA GLN A 6 4.40 2.99 -23.02
C GLN A 6 3.60 2.82 -21.73
N PRO A 7 3.39 1.59 -21.23
CA PRO A 7 2.69 1.39 -19.97
C PRO A 7 3.47 2.08 -18.86
N SER A 8 2.88 3.11 -18.25
CA SER A 8 3.42 3.80 -17.08
C SER A 8 3.03 3.03 -15.81
N MET A 9 3.79 3.23 -14.72
CA MET A 9 3.43 2.68 -13.41
C MET A 9 2.04 3.15 -12.97
N ALA A 10 1.68 4.41 -13.27
CA ALA A 10 0.34 4.94 -13.08
C ALA A 10 -0.74 4.17 -13.85
N ALA A 11 -0.48 3.81 -15.12
CA ALA A 11 -1.43 3.02 -15.90
C ALA A 11 -1.62 1.61 -15.31
N LEU A 12 -0.56 1.00 -14.78
CA LEU A 12 -0.65 -0.30 -14.10
C LEU A 12 -1.41 -0.21 -12.77
N ILE A 13 -1.15 0.83 -11.96
CA ILE A 13 -1.90 1.11 -10.73
C ILE A 13 -3.39 1.29 -11.04
N GLU A 14 -3.73 2.07 -12.06
CA GLU A 14 -5.12 2.29 -12.47
C GLU A 14 -5.78 1.01 -12.99
N ILE A 15 -5.07 0.20 -13.78
CA ILE A 15 -5.58 -1.13 -14.19
C ILE A 15 -5.88 -1.97 -12.94
N LEU A 16 -4.95 -2.08 -11.98
CA LEU A 16 -5.15 -2.88 -10.77
C LEU A 16 -6.32 -2.37 -9.91
N LYS A 17 -6.51 -1.04 -9.82
CA LYS A 17 -7.62 -0.41 -9.07
C LYS A 17 -8.98 -0.54 -9.74
N THR A 18 -9.01 -0.59 -11.07
CA THR A 18 -10.23 -0.67 -11.88
C THR A 18 -10.54 -2.08 -12.36
N GLN A 19 -9.66 -3.04 -12.09
CA GLN A 19 -9.89 -4.44 -12.40
C GLN A 19 -10.98 -4.99 -11.49
N ASP A 20 -12.15 -5.23 -12.08
CA ASP A 20 -13.16 -6.06 -11.46
C ASP A 20 -12.64 -7.50 -11.38
N ASP A 21 -12.68 -8.07 -10.18
CA ASP A 21 -12.34 -9.47 -9.99
C ASP A 21 -13.34 -10.31 -10.79
N THR A 22 -12.81 -11.10 -11.73
CA THR A 22 -13.64 -12.02 -12.51
C THR A 22 -14.23 -13.04 -11.54
N PRO A 23 -15.54 -13.32 -11.57
CA PRO A 23 -16.14 -14.24 -10.60
C PRO A 23 -15.48 -15.61 -10.69
N ARG A 24 -14.66 -15.94 -9.69
CA ARG A 24 -14.17 -17.31 -9.48
C ARG A 24 -15.19 -18.03 -8.62
N THR A 25 -15.61 -19.20 -9.05
CA THR A 25 -16.32 -20.15 -8.19
C THR A 25 -15.31 -20.71 -7.20
N LEU A 26 -15.32 -20.19 -5.98
CA LEU A 26 -14.46 -20.65 -4.91
C LEU A 26 -15.12 -21.84 -4.22
N ASP A 27 -14.35 -22.87 -3.86
CA ASP A 27 -14.81 -23.83 -2.88
C ASP A 27 -14.87 -23.21 -1.47
N TRP A 28 -15.28 -23.98 -0.47
CA TRP A 28 -15.46 -23.44 0.89
C TRP A 28 -14.13 -22.98 1.51
N ARG A 29 -13.06 -23.75 1.32
CA ARG A 29 -11.73 -23.46 1.87
C ARG A 29 -11.07 -22.31 1.12
N GLU A 30 -11.22 -22.27 -0.20
CA GLU A 30 -10.75 -21.17 -1.03
C GLU A 30 -11.44 -19.85 -0.69
N PHE A 31 -12.73 -19.88 -0.36
CA PHE A 31 -13.48 -18.70 0.09
C PHE A 31 -12.92 -18.15 1.40
N GLU A 32 -12.69 -19.01 2.40
CA GLU A 32 -12.05 -18.57 3.65
C GLU A 32 -10.64 -18.04 3.43
N ASP A 33 -9.84 -18.71 2.60
CA ASP A 33 -8.47 -18.27 2.34
C ASP A 33 -8.44 -16.94 1.58
N HIS A 34 -9.38 -16.72 0.66
CA HIS A 34 -9.54 -15.43 0.01
C HIS A 34 -9.88 -14.33 1.04
N VAL A 35 -10.85 -14.56 1.93
CA VAL A 35 -11.20 -13.60 3.00
C VAL A 35 -9.99 -13.34 3.90
N ARG A 36 -9.26 -14.38 4.33
CA ARG A 36 -8.01 -14.25 5.10
C ARG A 36 -6.98 -13.39 4.36
N GLN A 37 -6.76 -13.62 3.07
CA GLN A 37 -5.81 -12.86 2.25
C GLN A 37 -6.19 -11.38 2.14
N VAL A 38 -7.46 -11.08 1.93
CA VAL A 38 -7.97 -9.70 1.89
C VAL A 38 -7.69 -8.98 3.22
N TYR A 39 -8.04 -9.60 4.35
CA TYR A 39 -7.80 -8.99 5.67
C TYR A 39 -6.31 -8.89 6.02
N GLN A 40 -5.49 -9.88 5.66
CA GLN A 40 -4.03 -9.80 5.83
C GLN A 40 -3.47 -8.60 5.06
N THR A 41 -3.85 -8.45 3.80
CA THR A 41 -3.39 -7.36 2.94
C THR A 41 -3.83 -5.99 3.47
N LEU A 42 -5.07 -5.87 3.97
CA LEU A 42 -5.58 -4.64 4.57
C LEU A 42 -4.83 -4.23 5.85
N LEU A 43 -4.40 -5.19 6.67
CA LEU A 43 -3.66 -4.92 7.90
C LEU A 43 -2.19 -4.60 7.59
N ASP A 44 -1.58 -5.33 6.67
CA ASP A 44 -0.21 -5.08 6.19
C ASP A 44 -0.08 -3.65 5.63
N GLN A 45 -1.09 -3.18 4.89
CA GLN A 45 -1.15 -1.80 4.37
C GLN A 45 -1.09 -0.72 5.45
N LYS A 46 -1.53 -1.01 6.66
CA LYS A 46 -1.49 -0.06 7.79
C LYS A 46 -0.16 -0.10 8.55
N GLY A 47 0.78 -0.93 8.09
CA GLY A 47 2.05 -1.18 8.79
C GLY A 47 1.87 -2.00 10.07
N GLU A 48 0.70 -2.62 10.26
CA GLU A 48 0.41 -3.46 11.40
C GLU A 48 0.91 -4.89 11.09
N LYS A 49 1.96 -5.38 11.77
CA LYS A 49 2.46 -6.76 11.61
C LYS A 49 1.54 -7.76 12.31
N ILE A 50 0.26 -7.81 11.90
CA ILE A 50 -0.77 -8.65 12.50
C ILE A 50 -0.93 -9.91 11.66
N LEU A 51 -0.89 -11.08 12.30
CA LEU A 51 -1.18 -12.34 11.65
C LEU A 51 -2.70 -12.55 11.56
N VAL A 52 -3.19 -12.80 10.35
CA VAL A 52 -4.56 -13.28 10.12
C VAL A 52 -4.54 -14.80 9.92
N ALA A 53 -5.11 -15.52 10.87
CA ALA A 53 -5.17 -16.97 10.90
C ALA A 53 -6.51 -17.51 10.38
N ARG A 54 -6.50 -18.76 9.90
CA ARG A 54 -7.70 -19.54 9.59
C ARG A 54 -7.89 -20.67 10.58
N ASP A 55 -9.13 -21.14 10.68
CA ASP A 55 -9.48 -22.34 11.43
C ASP A 55 -8.99 -22.28 12.89
N VAL A 56 -9.34 -21.18 13.57
CA VAL A 56 -8.88 -20.90 14.93
C VAL A 56 -9.94 -21.37 15.92
N THR A 57 -9.50 -22.13 16.92
CA THR A 57 -10.36 -22.48 18.06
C THR A 57 -10.18 -21.47 19.17
N ILE A 58 -11.28 -20.83 19.57
CA ILE A 58 -11.32 -19.92 20.72
C ILE A 58 -12.21 -20.50 21.81
N ARG A 59 -11.78 -20.38 23.07
CA ARG A 59 -12.54 -20.89 24.20
C ARG A 59 -13.46 -19.81 24.76
N GLY A 60 -14.76 -20.09 24.78
CA GLY A 60 -15.76 -19.21 25.34
C GLY A 60 -15.79 -19.21 26.87
N LYS A 61 -16.50 -18.23 27.45
CA LYS A 61 -16.65 -18.06 28.90
C LYS A 61 -17.36 -19.23 29.56
N GLY A 62 -18.22 -19.96 28.84
CA GLY A 62 -18.85 -21.20 29.28
C GLY A 62 -17.92 -22.42 29.27
N GLY A 63 -16.68 -22.27 28.80
CA GLY A 63 -15.71 -23.36 28.65
C GLY A 63 -15.88 -24.20 27.38
N GLN A 64 -16.82 -23.85 26.51
CA GLN A 64 -16.99 -24.45 25.18
C GLN A 64 -15.97 -23.90 24.20
N ASP A 65 -15.45 -24.77 23.34
CA ASP A 65 -14.55 -24.40 22.26
C ASP A 65 -15.37 -24.05 21.01
N HIS A 66 -15.07 -22.89 20.41
CA HIS A 66 -15.71 -22.38 19.19
C HIS A 66 -14.68 -22.29 18.08
N GLN A 67 -14.95 -22.97 16.96
CA GLN A 67 -14.17 -22.83 15.74
C GLN A 67 -14.60 -21.58 14.98
N ILE A 68 -13.61 -20.79 14.56
CA ILE A 68 -13.73 -19.54 13.81
C ILE A 68 -12.96 -19.66 12.49
N ASP A 69 -13.65 -19.38 11.40
CA ASP A 69 -13.12 -19.56 10.04
C ASP A 69 -11.88 -18.68 9.78
N VAL A 70 -11.95 -17.39 10.15
CA VAL A 70 -10.83 -16.43 10.06
C VAL A 70 -10.75 -15.58 11.32
N TYR A 71 -9.56 -15.37 11.86
CA TYR A 71 -9.35 -14.64 13.11
C TYR A 71 -8.08 -13.79 13.06
N TYR A 72 -8.14 -12.60 13.66
CA TYR A 72 -6.95 -11.80 13.92
C TYR A 72 -7.10 -11.01 15.21
N GLU A 73 -5.95 -10.64 15.78
CA GLU A 73 -5.90 -9.83 16.97
C GLU A 73 -4.67 -8.94 17.02
N PHE A 74 -4.79 -7.84 17.75
CA PHE A 74 -3.70 -6.90 17.97
C PHE A 74 -3.88 -6.16 19.29
N GLU A 75 -2.79 -5.54 19.75
CA GLU A 75 -2.80 -4.65 20.89
C GLU A 75 -2.67 -3.20 20.43
N LEU A 76 -3.56 -2.34 20.89
CA LEU A 76 -3.47 -0.90 20.69
C LEU A 76 -3.67 -0.24 22.05
N THR A 77 -2.70 0.56 22.48
CA THR A 77 -2.74 1.28 23.77
C THR A 77 -2.97 0.39 25.00
N GLY A 78 -2.41 -0.83 25.01
CA GLY A 78 -2.58 -1.80 26.11
C GLY A 78 -3.93 -2.55 26.09
N LEU A 79 -4.77 -2.30 25.08
CA LEU A 79 -6.05 -2.98 24.91
C LEU A 79 -5.93 -4.02 23.79
N ARG A 80 -6.33 -5.26 24.10
CA ARG A 80 -6.39 -6.35 23.13
C ARG A 80 -7.67 -6.27 22.32
N TYR A 81 -7.51 -6.16 21.00
CA TYR A 81 -8.59 -6.09 20.03
C TYR A 81 -8.64 -7.41 19.26
N GLN A 82 -9.74 -8.13 19.37
CA GLN A 82 -9.93 -9.43 18.74
C GLN A 82 -11.08 -9.36 17.74
N VAL A 83 -10.91 -9.99 16.57
CA VAL A 83 -11.94 -10.05 15.54
C VAL A 83 -12.06 -11.47 15.01
N ALA A 84 -13.27 -12.02 15.12
CA ALA A 84 -13.67 -13.28 14.52
C ALA A 84 -14.47 -13.00 13.25
N ILE A 85 -14.12 -13.68 12.16
CA ILE A 85 -14.80 -13.60 10.88
C ILE A 85 -15.34 -14.99 10.52
N GLU A 86 -16.66 -15.08 10.33
CA GLU A 86 -17.32 -16.28 9.82
C GLU A 86 -17.61 -16.14 8.32
N CYS A 87 -17.28 -17.16 7.56
CA CYS A 87 -17.45 -17.26 6.13
C CYS A 87 -18.73 -18.03 5.78
N LYS A 88 -19.47 -17.54 4.79
CA LYS A 88 -20.68 -18.19 4.28
C LYS A 88 -20.68 -18.23 2.76
N ASN A 89 -20.04 -19.26 2.21
CA ASN A 89 -20.05 -19.58 0.79
C ASN A 89 -21.30 -20.38 0.38
N MET A 90 -22.47 -19.73 0.46
CA MET A 90 -23.77 -20.33 0.12
C MET A 90 -24.33 -19.74 -1.17
N GLN A 91 -25.02 -20.54 -1.99
CA GLN A 91 -25.69 -20.05 -3.21
C GLN A 91 -26.87 -19.12 -2.93
N ARG A 92 -27.55 -19.32 -1.80
CA ARG A 92 -28.68 -18.48 -1.37
C ARG A 92 -28.23 -17.48 -0.31
N PRO A 93 -28.92 -16.33 -0.18
CA PRO A 93 -28.66 -15.38 0.87
C PRO A 93 -28.70 -16.04 2.26
N VAL A 94 -27.80 -15.59 3.13
CA VAL A 94 -27.69 -16.10 4.51
C VAL A 94 -28.97 -15.79 5.28
N GLU A 95 -29.52 -16.83 5.90
CA GLU A 95 -30.73 -16.80 6.72
C GLU A 95 -30.41 -16.30 8.15
N LYS A 96 -31.43 -15.79 8.84
CA LYS A 96 -31.27 -15.17 10.17
C LYS A 96 -30.71 -16.15 11.20
N GLU A 97 -31.10 -17.41 11.14
CA GLU A 97 -30.67 -18.48 12.06
C GLU A 97 -29.14 -18.63 12.06
N ARG A 98 -28.50 -18.49 10.89
CA ARG A 98 -27.03 -18.61 10.77
C ARG A 98 -26.32 -17.41 11.39
N VAL A 99 -26.88 -16.21 11.22
CA VAL A 99 -26.37 -15.00 11.87
C VAL A 99 -26.52 -15.12 13.38
N MET A 100 -27.67 -15.60 13.88
CA MET A 100 -27.91 -15.82 15.30
C MET A 100 -26.94 -16.84 15.90
N ALA A 101 -26.66 -17.93 15.17
CA ALA A 101 -25.69 -18.94 15.61
C ALA A 101 -24.28 -18.35 15.75
N PHE A 102 -23.82 -17.57 14.77
CA PHE A 102 -22.52 -16.89 14.85
C PHE A 102 -22.48 -15.84 15.97
N TRP A 103 -23.54 -15.05 16.11
CA TRP A 103 -23.66 -14.09 17.20
C TRP A 103 -23.54 -14.78 18.57
N ALA A 104 -24.17 -15.94 18.77
CA ALA A 104 -24.07 -16.70 20.00
C ALA A 104 -22.64 -17.15 20.29
N LYS A 105 -21.89 -17.66 19.28
CA LYS A 105 -20.47 -18.00 19.40
C LYS A 105 -19.64 -16.79 19.86
N VAL A 106 -19.80 -15.65 19.18
CA VAL A 106 -19.05 -14.41 19.48
C VAL A 106 -19.40 -13.87 20.87
N HIS A 107 -20.68 -13.89 21.25
CA HIS A 107 -21.15 -13.40 22.55
C HIS A 107 -20.68 -14.28 23.73
N ASP A 108 -20.36 -15.55 23.47
CA ASP A 108 -19.73 -16.43 24.45
C ASP A 108 -18.23 -16.13 24.62
N CYS A 109 -17.59 -15.40 23.68
CA CYS A 109 -16.16 -15.11 23.69
C CYS A 109 -15.88 -13.64 24.09
N PRO A 110 -15.48 -13.35 25.35
CA PRO A 110 -15.32 -11.97 25.83
C PRO A 110 -14.30 -11.17 25.03
N GLY A 111 -14.66 -9.95 24.64
CA GLY A 111 -13.77 -9.03 23.91
C GLY A 111 -13.61 -9.34 22.42
N VAL A 112 -14.28 -10.37 21.89
CA VAL A 112 -14.26 -10.70 20.47
C VAL A 112 -15.36 -9.93 19.73
N ARG A 113 -14.99 -9.26 18.64
CA ARG A 113 -15.93 -8.64 17.70
C ARG A 113 -16.22 -9.58 16.55
N GLY A 114 -17.46 -9.59 16.07
CA GLY A 114 -17.89 -10.48 14.99
C GLY A 114 -18.02 -9.77 13.65
N CYS A 115 -17.53 -10.41 12.59
CA CYS A 115 -17.83 -10.08 11.21
C CYS A 115 -18.30 -11.36 10.49
N MET A 116 -19.27 -11.24 9.60
CA MET A 116 -19.67 -12.33 8.72
C MET A 116 -19.51 -11.89 7.27
N VAL A 117 -18.90 -12.75 6.45
CA VAL A 117 -18.72 -12.52 5.01
C VAL A 117 -19.53 -13.57 4.24
N ALA A 118 -20.52 -13.12 3.47
CA ALA A 118 -21.40 -13.98 2.69
C ALA A 118 -21.11 -13.87 1.18
N ALA A 119 -21.01 -15.00 0.48
CA ALA A 119 -20.82 -15.01 -0.98
C ALA A 119 -21.98 -14.33 -1.72
N ASN A 120 -23.22 -14.63 -1.33
CA ASN A 120 -24.44 -14.18 -2.03
C ASN A 120 -25.39 -13.37 -1.12
N GLY A 121 -24.82 -12.63 -0.15
CA GLY A 121 -25.56 -11.70 0.70
C GLY A 121 -26.44 -12.34 1.77
N TYR A 122 -27.44 -11.60 2.22
CA TYR A 122 -28.25 -11.89 3.40
C TYR A 122 -29.73 -11.66 3.11
N GLN A 123 -30.60 -12.41 3.77
CA GLN A 123 -32.00 -12.00 3.90
C GLN A 123 -32.10 -10.69 4.70
N SER A 124 -33.11 -9.88 4.43
CA SER A 124 -33.27 -8.57 5.09
C SER A 124 -33.28 -8.68 6.61
N GLY A 125 -34.05 -9.61 7.16
CA GLY A 125 -34.11 -9.86 8.61
C GLY A 125 -32.82 -10.41 9.20
N ALA A 126 -31.98 -11.07 8.39
CA ALA A 126 -30.66 -11.55 8.81
C ALA A 126 -29.64 -10.40 8.90
N ARG A 127 -29.60 -9.53 7.88
CA ARG A 127 -28.74 -8.34 7.88
C ARG A 127 -29.09 -7.37 8.99
N GLN A 128 -30.40 -7.11 9.18
CA GLN A 128 -30.87 -6.24 10.27
C GLN A 128 -30.47 -6.81 11.64
N PHE A 129 -30.68 -8.11 11.87
CA PHE A 129 -30.26 -8.73 13.12
C PHE A 129 -28.75 -8.61 13.36
N ALA A 130 -27.93 -8.80 12.31
CA ALA A 130 -26.47 -8.65 12.43
C ALA A 130 -26.09 -7.24 12.90
N GLU A 131 -26.62 -6.22 12.22
CA GLU A 131 -26.34 -4.80 12.49
C GLU A 131 -26.80 -4.38 13.90
N ASP A 132 -28.02 -4.76 14.29
CA ASP A 132 -28.59 -4.47 15.62
C ASP A 132 -27.80 -5.12 16.77
N ASN A 133 -27.05 -6.19 16.49
CA ASN A 133 -26.33 -6.97 17.49
C ASN A 133 -24.80 -6.88 17.36
N GLY A 134 -24.29 -5.88 16.63
CA GLY A 134 -22.86 -5.60 16.54
C GLY A 134 -22.04 -6.61 15.72
N ILE A 135 -22.70 -7.40 14.87
CA ILE A 135 -22.04 -8.26 13.88
C ILE A 135 -21.94 -7.50 12.56
N LYS A 136 -20.72 -7.26 12.10
CA LYS A 136 -20.50 -6.62 10.79
C LYS A 136 -20.85 -7.61 9.67
N ALA A 137 -21.97 -7.40 8.99
CA ALA A 137 -22.36 -8.17 7.81
C ALA A 137 -21.76 -7.56 6.54
N LEU A 138 -20.97 -8.36 5.82
CA LEU A 138 -20.39 -8.02 4.52
C LEU A 138 -20.73 -9.11 3.51
N THR A 139 -20.87 -8.70 2.25
CA THR A 139 -20.85 -9.58 1.09
C THR A 139 -19.44 -9.65 0.53
N LEU A 140 -19.13 -10.71 -0.23
CA LEU A 140 -17.84 -10.82 -0.92
C LEU A 140 -17.59 -9.62 -1.85
N ALA A 141 -18.63 -9.11 -2.51
CA ALA A 141 -18.55 -7.93 -3.38
C ALA A 141 -18.31 -6.60 -2.62
N GLU A 142 -18.60 -6.55 -1.32
CA GLU A 142 -18.27 -5.40 -0.46
C GLU A 142 -16.81 -5.43 0.02
N LEU A 143 -16.08 -6.54 -0.18
CA LEU A 143 -14.65 -6.61 0.08
C LEU A 143 -13.86 -6.04 -1.10
N PRO A 144 -12.76 -5.30 -0.85
CA PRO A 144 -11.87 -4.90 -1.92
C PRO A 144 -11.17 -6.12 -2.52
N SER A 145 -11.04 -6.16 -3.85
CA SER A 145 -10.23 -7.17 -4.53
C SER A 145 -8.76 -7.05 -4.13
N ILE A 146 -8.04 -8.18 -4.19
CA ILE A 146 -6.58 -8.18 -3.94
C ILE A 146 -5.88 -7.28 -4.96
N SER A 147 -6.29 -7.31 -6.23
CA SER A 147 -5.75 -6.39 -7.26
C SER A 147 -5.93 -4.93 -6.87
N LYS A 148 -7.11 -4.55 -6.39
CA LYS A 148 -7.38 -3.18 -5.94
C LYS A 148 -6.52 -2.80 -4.74
N LEU A 149 -6.37 -3.71 -3.78
CA LEU A 149 -5.47 -3.50 -2.65
C LEU A 149 -4.02 -3.36 -3.09
N LEU A 150 -3.54 -4.20 -4.00
CA LEU A 150 -2.19 -4.09 -4.57
C LEU A 150 -2.00 -2.77 -5.32
N GLY A 151 -3.01 -2.32 -6.08
CA GLY A 151 -2.99 -1.02 -6.74
C GLY A 151 -2.84 0.14 -5.75
N ILE A 152 -3.60 0.12 -4.65
CA ILE A 152 -3.49 1.11 -3.55
C ILE A 152 -2.11 1.03 -2.87
N SER A 153 -1.62 -0.18 -2.56
CA SER A 153 -0.30 -0.39 -1.95
C SER A 153 0.82 0.13 -2.85
N LEU A 154 0.75 -0.14 -4.16
CA LEU A 154 1.70 0.38 -5.14
C LEU A 154 1.63 1.90 -5.24
N GLU A 155 0.43 2.48 -5.23
CA GLU A 155 0.26 3.94 -5.23
C GLU A 155 0.89 4.59 -4.00
N MET A 156 0.63 4.07 -2.80
CA MET A 156 1.23 4.54 -1.54
C MET A 156 2.75 4.33 -1.50
N ALA A 157 3.24 3.22 -2.05
CA ALA A 157 4.66 2.90 -2.13
C ALA A 157 5.41 3.87 -3.06
N VAL A 158 4.76 4.30 -4.15
CA VAL A 158 5.37 5.10 -5.21
C VAL A 158 5.22 6.61 -4.97
N VAL A 159 4.06 7.08 -4.46
CA VAL A 159 3.86 8.50 -4.09
C VAL A 159 3.55 8.60 -2.60
N PRO A 160 4.50 9.07 -1.78
CA PRO A 160 4.22 9.33 -0.37
C PRO A 160 3.08 10.35 -0.21
N SER A 161 2.32 10.27 0.88
CA SER A 161 1.32 11.29 1.20
C SER A 161 1.98 12.63 1.59
N GLU A 162 1.23 13.73 1.54
CA GLU A 162 1.72 15.05 1.99
C GLU A 162 2.15 15.05 3.47
N ALA A 163 1.52 14.20 4.29
CA ALA A 163 1.83 14.06 5.71
C ALA A 163 3.13 13.28 5.99
N THR A 164 3.70 12.63 4.96
CA THR A 164 4.90 11.81 5.13
C THR A 164 6.11 12.66 5.50
N ILE A 165 6.75 12.32 6.63
CA ILE A 165 7.98 12.98 7.08
C ILE A 165 9.19 12.29 6.46
N GLY A 166 10.13 13.09 5.94
CA GLY A 166 11.36 12.60 5.34
C GLY A 166 12.32 12.08 6.40
N GLN A 167 12.93 10.93 6.13
CA GLN A 167 13.89 10.27 7.00
C GLN A 167 15.12 9.84 6.20
N PRO A 168 16.07 10.75 5.88
CA PRO A 168 16.01 12.20 6.09
C PRO A 168 15.47 12.96 4.86
N PHE A 169 15.24 12.27 3.75
CA PHE A 169 15.10 12.94 2.47
C PHE A 169 13.67 13.37 2.15
N TRP A 170 13.61 14.47 1.42
CA TRP A 170 12.46 15.02 0.74
C TRP A 170 12.74 15.02 -0.77
N THR A 171 11.71 14.84 -1.59
CA THR A 171 11.81 14.84 -3.06
C THR A 171 10.58 15.49 -3.67
N ILE A 172 10.51 15.55 -4.99
CA ILE A 172 9.39 16.10 -5.75
C ILE A 172 8.88 15.00 -6.67
N PHE A 173 7.56 14.82 -6.75
CA PHE A 173 6.91 13.88 -7.66
C PHE A 173 5.94 14.58 -8.59
N GLU A 174 5.78 14.05 -9.79
CA GLU A 174 4.61 14.31 -10.64
C GLU A 174 3.44 13.43 -10.15
N LEU A 175 2.36 14.06 -9.71
CA LEU A 175 1.21 13.41 -9.06
C LEU A 175 0.46 12.44 -9.99
N GLU A 176 0.47 12.67 -11.30
CA GLU A 176 -0.24 11.82 -12.27
C GLU A 176 0.54 10.55 -12.61
N THR A 177 1.85 10.67 -12.85
CA THR A 177 2.68 9.52 -13.29
C THR A 177 3.43 8.87 -12.15
N ALA A 178 3.45 9.51 -10.99
CA ALA A 178 4.30 9.16 -9.85
C ALA A 178 5.80 9.18 -10.18
N ALA A 179 6.19 9.89 -11.25
CA ALA A 179 7.58 10.03 -11.63
C ALA A 179 8.29 10.99 -10.66
N PRO A 180 9.49 10.62 -10.15
CA PRO A 180 10.30 11.56 -9.39
C PRO A 180 10.75 12.69 -10.31
N ALA A 181 10.91 13.89 -9.74
CA ALA A 181 11.53 14.99 -10.45
C ALA A 181 12.96 14.62 -10.78
N GLY A 182 13.28 14.68 -12.07
CA GLY A 182 14.62 14.46 -12.57
C GLY A 182 15.01 15.49 -13.60
N HIS A 183 16.18 16.08 -13.42
CA HIS A 183 16.75 16.96 -14.41
C HIS A 183 17.25 16.09 -15.57
N SER A 184 16.57 16.09 -16.71
CA SER A 184 17.15 15.54 -17.94
C SER A 184 18.12 16.57 -18.51
N GLN A 185 19.41 16.43 -18.19
CA GLN A 185 20.48 17.04 -18.98
C GLN A 185 21.08 15.90 -19.82
N ASP A 186 21.05 16.05 -21.15
CA ASP A 186 21.61 15.09 -22.12
C ASP A 186 21.02 13.67 -22.15
N GLY A 187 19.84 13.47 -21.56
CA GLY A 187 19.10 12.20 -21.58
C GLY A 187 19.42 11.25 -20.42
N ASP A 188 20.24 11.68 -19.47
CA ASP A 188 20.41 10.99 -18.19
C ASP A 188 19.29 11.37 -17.22
N MET A 189 18.75 10.37 -16.53
CA MET A 189 17.73 10.52 -15.49
C MET A 189 18.42 10.70 -14.13
N PHE A 190 17.96 11.65 -13.34
CA PHE A 190 18.47 11.86 -11.99
C PHE A 190 17.31 11.91 -10.99
N GLY A 191 17.39 11.14 -9.91
CA GLY A 191 16.52 11.33 -8.75
C GLY A 191 17.04 12.47 -7.87
N VAL A 192 16.24 13.51 -7.67
CA VAL A 192 16.60 14.67 -6.83
C VAL A 192 16.14 14.48 -5.38
N LEU A 193 17.08 14.58 -4.45
CA LEU A 193 16.89 14.48 -3.01
C LEU A 193 17.20 15.83 -2.35
N PHE A 194 16.47 16.14 -1.28
CA PHE A 194 16.65 17.33 -0.44
C PHE A 194 16.68 16.91 1.03
N LEU A 195 17.48 17.60 1.86
CA LEU A 195 17.44 17.42 3.31
C LEU A 195 16.31 18.24 3.97
N SER A 196 15.74 19.21 3.24
CA SER A 196 14.71 20.12 3.75
C SER A 196 13.50 20.29 2.80
N LYS A 197 12.28 20.41 3.33
CA LYS A 197 10.99 20.51 2.64
C LYS A 197 10.90 21.91 2.12
N ARG A 198 11.40 22.86 2.91
CA ARG A 198 11.63 24.23 2.49
C ARG A 198 12.60 24.30 1.31
N GLN A 199 13.67 23.49 1.30
CA GLN A 199 14.58 23.43 0.14
C GLN A 199 13.89 22.79 -1.07
N ALA A 200 13.18 21.68 -0.90
CA ALA A 200 12.43 21.05 -1.98
C ALA A 200 11.33 21.97 -2.54
N GLN A 201 10.62 22.72 -1.68
CA GLN A 201 9.60 23.71 -2.06
C GLN A 201 10.24 24.86 -2.83
N ALA A 202 11.34 25.41 -2.32
CA ALA A 202 12.06 26.47 -3.01
C ALA A 202 12.57 26.00 -4.39
N TYR A 203 13.05 24.75 -4.51
CA TYR A 203 13.43 24.17 -5.79
C TYR A 203 12.24 24.02 -6.74
N LEU A 204 11.10 23.52 -6.24
CA LEU A 204 9.87 23.36 -6.99
C LEU A 204 9.43 24.71 -7.61
N GLU A 205 9.47 25.77 -6.81
CA GLU A 205 9.14 27.14 -7.22
C GLU A 205 10.14 27.69 -8.25
N MET A 206 11.45 27.52 -8.02
CA MET A 206 12.51 28.00 -8.93
C MET A 206 12.43 27.38 -10.32
N GLN A 207 12.16 26.08 -10.40
CA GLN A 207 12.09 25.35 -11.66
C GLN A 207 10.75 25.54 -12.39
N SER A 208 9.80 26.27 -11.79
CA SER A 208 8.47 26.54 -12.36
C SER A 208 7.74 25.27 -12.79
N PHE A 209 7.81 24.21 -11.98
CA PHE A 209 7.04 23.00 -12.22
C PHE A 209 5.53 23.32 -12.20
N GLY A 210 4.77 22.65 -13.07
CA GLY A 210 3.32 22.84 -13.18
C GLY A 210 2.55 22.32 -11.95
N PRO A 211 1.22 22.56 -11.87
CA PRO A 211 0.39 22.20 -10.71
C PRO A 211 0.31 20.68 -10.44
N GLY A 212 0.74 19.85 -11.39
CA GLY A 212 0.83 18.40 -11.24
C GLY A 212 2.04 17.92 -10.45
N TRP A 213 2.88 18.80 -9.91
CA TRP A 213 4.08 18.43 -9.17
C TRP A 213 3.98 18.80 -7.69
N ALA A 214 4.47 17.93 -6.80
CA ALA A 214 4.42 18.19 -5.37
C ALA A 214 5.63 17.65 -4.61
N VAL A 215 6.00 18.38 -3.56
CA VAL A 215 7.01 17.94 -2.60
C VAL A 215 6.45 16.84 -1.71
N ARG A 216 7.21 15.77 -1.52
CA ARG A 216 6.89 14.64 -0.65
C ARG A 216 8.06 14.24 0.21
N GLY A 217 7.75 13.76 1.41
CA GLY A 217 8.75 13.14 2.25
C GLY A 217 8.97 11.67 1.98
N LEU A 218 10.22 11.23 2.07
CA LEU A 218 10.59 9.84 1.94
C LEU A 218 10.79 9.26 3.34
N SER A 219 9.79 8.50 3.83
CA SER A 219 10.02 7.56 4.93
C SER A 219 11.07 6.52 4.52
N GLN A 220 11.54 5.69 5.46
CA GLN A 220 12.49 4.61 5.12
C GLN A 220 11.96 3.66 4.03
N GLU A 221 10.68 3.30 4.09
CA GLU A 221 10.04 2.48 3.06
C GLU A 221 9.97 3.22 1.71
N ASN A 222 9.59 4.50 1.73
CA ASN A 222 9.52 5.28 0.50
C ASN A 222 10.91 5.57 -0.09
N LEU A 223 11.95 5.72 0.74
CA LEU A 223 13.33 5.87 0.27
C LEU A 223 13.76 4.62 -0.49
N ARG A 224 13.48 3.43 0.03
CA ARG A 224 13.72 2.17 -0.68
C ARG A 224 13.01 2.15 -2.03
N ASN A 225 11.72 2.46 -2.07
CA ASN A 225 10.96 2.43 -3.32
C ASN A 225 11.46 3.49 -4.31
N TYR A 226 11.81 4.68 -3.83
CA TYR A 226 12.41 5.74 -4.62
C TYR A 226 13.71 5.28 -5.29
N ILE A 227 14.59 4.61 -4.55
CA ILE A 227 15.84 4.04 -5.10
C ILE A 227 15.52 3.05 -6.23
N LEU A 228 14.57 2.14 -6.01
CA LEU A 228 14.18 1.15 -7.03
C LEU A 228 13.57 1.80 -8.27
N ILE A 229 12.78 2.87 -8.11
CA ILE A 229 12.20 3.62 -9.23
C ILE A 229 13.32 4.29 -10.04
N VAL A 230 14.26 4.96 -9.39
CA VAL A 230 15.39 5.62 -10.05
C VAL A 230 16.29 4.59 -10.75
N ASP A 231 16.61 3.48 -10.09
CA ASP A 231 17.35 2.34 -10.65
C ASP A 231 16.67 1.81 -11.92
N SER A 232 15.34 1.68 -11.92
CA SER A 232 14.58 1.16 -13.05
C SER A 232 14.74 1.99 -14.32
N MET A 233 14.97 3.29 -14.17
CA MET A 233 15.20 4.21 -15.27
C MET A 233 16.70 4.43 -15.55
N ALA A 234 17.57 3.63 -14.94
CA ALA A 234 19.02 3.75 -15.00
C ALA A 234 19.54 5.13 -14.57
N GLY A 235 18.85 5.73 -13.60
CA GLY A 235 19.13 7.06 -13.10
C GLY A 235 20.19 7.11 -12.01
N ARG A 236 20.69 8.32 -11.76
CA ARG A 236 21.65 8.63 -10.67
C ARG A 236 20.98 9.48 -9.60
N PHE A 237 21.58 9.63 -8.43
CA PHE A 237 20.98 10.39 -7.32
C PHE A 237 21.71 11.71 -7.11
N LEU A 238 20.97 12.81 -6.97
CA LEU A 238 21.51 14.13 -6.68
C LEU A 238 20.96 14.62 -5.35
N LEU A 239 21.84 15.04 -4.46
CA LEU A 239 21.49 15.82 -3.29
C LEU A 239 21.58 17.30 -3.64
N VAL A 240 20.45 17.99 -3.57
CA VAL A 240 20.35 19.41 -3.87
C VAL A 240 20.18 20.20 -2.59
N GLN A 241 21.06 21.18 -2.42
CA GLN A 241 21.01 22.15 -1.33
C GLN A 241 20.73 23.53 -1.89
N ILE A 242 19.76 24.20 -1.27
CA ILE A 242 19.43 25.58 -1.59
C ILE A 242 19.75 26.43 -0.36
N ALA A 243 20.55 27.46 -0.56
CA ALA A 243 20.84 28.47 0.45
C ALA A 243 20.30 29.83 0.01
N ASN A 244 19.39 30.37 0.84
CA ASN A 244 18.84 31.71 0.70
C ASN A 244 19.61 32.66 1.61
N HIS A 245 20.45 33.52 1.04
CA HIS A 245 21.30 34.44 1.80
C HIS A 245 20.62 35.78 2.14
N GLY A 246 19.30 35.91 1.89
CA GLY A 246 18.55 37.14 2.12
C GLY A 246 18.89 38.25 1.13
N GLY A 247 17.97 38.58 0.21
CA GLY A 247 18.09 39.74 -0.69
C GLY A 247 18.80 39.49 -2.04
N GLY A 248 19.10 38.25 -2.41
CA GLY A 248 19.68 37.88 -3.72
C GLY A 248 19.13 36.58 -4.30
N ASN A 249 19.54 36.21 -5.52
CA ASN A 249 19.14 34.94 -6.12
C ASN A 249 19.64 33.75 -5.26
N PRO A 250 18.80 32.76 -4.98
CA PRO A 250 19.17 31.57 -4.23
C PRO A 250 20.36 30.86 -4.88
N SER A 251 21.34 30.44 -4.06
CA SER A 251 22.44 29.60 -4.53
C SER A 251 22.04 28.14 -4.45
N VAL A 252 22.23 27.40 -5.55
CA VAL A 252 21.96 25.97 -5.64
C VAL A 252 23.27 25.22 -5.69
N ALA A 253 23.49 24.32 -4.73
CA ALA A 253 24.58 23.34 -4.76
C ALA A 253 23.99 21.96 -5.08
N ILE A 254 24.63 21.25 -6.01
CA ILE A 254 24.21 19.92 -6.45
C ILE A 254 25.39 18.98 -6.24
N GLN A 255 25.16 17.90 -5.52
CA GLN A 255 26.13 16.84 -5.31
C GLN A 255 25.55 15.52 -5.78
N GLU A 256 26.30 14.75 -6.57
CA GLU A 256 25.93 13.37 -6.85
C GLU A 256 26.17 12.50 -5.62
N VAL A 257 25.17 11.69 -5.26
CA VAL A 257 25.26 10.71 -4.19
C VAL A 257 25.32 9.32 -4.82
N PRO A 258 26.42 8.58 -4.67
CA PRO A 258 26.50 7.22 -5.16
C PRO A 258 25.41 6.35 -4.54
N ARG A 259 24.85 5.43 -5.33
CA ARG A 259 23.74 4.56 -4.91
C ARG A 259 24.12 3.75 -3.68
N GLU A 260 25.32 3.21 -3.65
CA GLU A 260 25.87 2.42 -2.55
C GLU A 260 25.96 3.24 -1.25
N VAL A 261 26.34 4.52 -1.33
CA VAL A 261 26.36 5.43 -0.18
C VAL A 261 24.94 5.75 0.28
N LEU A 262 24.01 5.96 -0.66
CA LEU A 262 22.61 6.20 -0.34
C LEU A 262 22.01 5.01 0.44
N ILE A 263 22.36 3.79 0.05
CA ILE A 263 21.90 2.56 0.73
C ILE A 263 22.62 2.38 2.07
N SER A 264 23.96 2.46 2.12
CA SER A 264 24.72 2.13 3.32
C SER A 264 24.56 3.14 4.46
N GLU A 265 24.45 4.44 4.12
CA GLU A 265 24.45 5.51 5.13
C GLU A 265 23.05 5.97 5.51
N TYR A 266 22.06 5.84 4.61
CA TYR A 266 20.73 6.46 4.81
C TYR A 266 19.55 5.48 4.85
N TYR A 267 19.71 4.24 4.37
CA TYR A 267 18.66 3.24 4.45
C TYR A 267 18.84 2.33 5.67
N LEU A 268 17.84 2.33 6.55
CA LEU A 268 17.80 1.62 7.83
C LEU A 268 16.66 0.59 7.89
N GLY A 269 15.98 0.33 6.77
CA GLY A 269 14.85 -0.60 6.74
C GLY A 269 15.26 -2.07 6.61
N ASP A 270 14.38 -2.97 7.07
CA ASP A 270 14.63 -4.42 7.09
C ASP A 270 14.60 -5.07 5.69
N ALA A 271 13.95 -4.43 4.71
CA ALA A 271 13.72 -5.01 3.39
C ALA A 271 14.94 -4.79 2.48
N PRO A 272 15.57 -5.84 1.92
CA PRO A 272 16.79 -5.67 1.16
C PRO A 272 16.55 -4.85 -0.11
N ILE A 273 17.57 -4.08 -0.48
CA ILE A 273 17.71 -3.44 -1.79
C ILE A 273 18.71 -4.28 -2.59
N PRO A 274 18.41 -4.70 -3.84
CA PRO A 274 19.35 -5.47 -4.65
C PRO A 274 20.71 -4.77 -4.77
N ALA A 275 21.80 -5.52 -4.72
CA ALA A 275 23.14 -4.95 -4.86
C ALA A 275 23.34 -4.28 -6.23
N GLU A 276 22.85 -4.93 -7.29
CA GLU A 276 22.84 -4.38 -8.65
C GLU A 276 21.54 -3.63 -8.96
N PRO A 277 21.57 -2.49 -9.68
CA PRO A 277 20.38 -1.74 -10.05
C PRO A 277 19.52 -2.52 -11.04
N MET A 278 18.23 -2.62 -10.75
CA MET A 278 17.27 -3.33 -11.62
C MET A 278 16.76 -2.43 -12.75
N VAL A 279 17.53 -2.32 -13.83
CA VAL A 279 17.20 -1.46 -14.98
C VAL A 279 16.13 -2.09 -15.87
N MET A 280 15.16 -1.30 -16.34
CA MET A 280 14.15 -1.76 -17.31
C MET A 280 14.80 -2.28 -18.61
N PRO A 281 14.37 -3.46 -19.13
CA PRO A 281 14.97 -4.06 -20.32
C PRO A 281 14.96 -3.17 -21.58
N SER A 282 13.94 -2.32 -21.74
CA SER A 282 13.82 -1.37 -22.85
C SER A 282 14.90 -0.28 -22.82
N ILE A 283 15.33 0.14 -21.62
CA ILE A 283 16.37 1.14 -21.39
C ILE A 283 17.76 0.50 -21.52
N ALA A 284 17.94 -0.71 -20.97
CA ALA A 284 19.18 -1.46 -21.08
C ALA A 284 19.61 -1.67 -22.56
N LYS A 285 18.66 -2.01 -23.44
CA LYS A 285 18.90 -2.18 -24.89
C LYS A 285 19.26 -0.88 -25.63
N HIS A 286 18.80 0.28 -25.15
CA HIS A 286 19.12 1.57 -25.77
C HIS A 286 20.53 2.05 -25.42
N ARG A 287 21.00 1.79 -24.19
CA ARG A 287 22.37 2.12 -23.78
C ARG A 287 23.41 1.21 -24.43
N SER A 288 23.11 -0.08 -24.62
CA SER A 288 24.01 -1.00 -25.34
C SER A 288 24.23 -0.64 -26.81
N ASN A 289 23.29 0.09 -27.43
CA ASN A 289 23.38 0.52 -28.83
C ASN A 289 24.03 1.91 -29.01
N ARG A 290 24.37 2.61 -27.91
CA ARG A 290 25.04 3.91 -27.93
C ARG A 290 26.56 3.81 -27.66
N ASN A 291 27.02 2.68 -27.15
CA ASN A 291 28.44 2.32 -27.01
C ASN A 291 28.89 1.45 -28.18
#